data_AF-A0A7H0MHD6-F1
#
_entry.id   AF-A0A7H0MHD6-F1
#
_cell.length_a   1.000
_cell.length_b   1.000
_cell.length_c   1.000
_cell.angle_alpha   90.00
_cell.angle_beta   90.00
_cell.angle_gamma   90.00
#
_symmetry.space_group_name_H-M   'P 1'
#
loop_
_entity.id
_entity.type
_entity.pdbx_description
1 polymer ?
#
loop_
_entity_poly.entity_id
_entity_poly.type
_entity_poly.pdbx_seq_one_letter_code
_entity_poly.pdbx_strand_id
1 'polypeptide(L)'
;MSYIDGFDHEIIGTLGYLPIYHPLETIKGDGSWGAYDFSATPQNLVLGGGSGEHPGVVVHNLPTLAARFLLDSLTEAQAETLSRDESEYLDGLYYAGETLEFCGWRIRHYAELQTMAQSPALRSPVSEEGEVEEWLERSLGELVWFSLPDLNPAHQRLAAIFQRFDIFPSMRNIAVDPPGYPACGGRLIINGALSWGYQRWRSR
;
A
#
# COMPACT_ATOMS: atom_id res chain seq x y z
N MET A 1 8.28 3.17 -19.58
CA MET A 1 8.54 2.01 -18.70
C MET A 1 9.05 2.55 -17.40
N SER A 2 8.40 2.14 -16.33
CA SER A 2 8.73 2.51 -14.97
C SER A 2 9.94 1.69 -14.48
N TYR A 3 10.64 2.15 -13.45
CA TYR A 3 11.80 1.45 -12.88
C TYR A 3 11.45 0.01 -12.46
N ILE A 4 10.25 -0.19 -11.88
CA ILE A 4 9.74 -1.49 -11.45
C ILE A 4 9.56 -2.49 -12.61
N ASP A 5 9.41 -2.02 -13.86
CA ASP A 5 9.33 -2.86 -15.05
C ASP A 5 10.65 -3.60 -15.35
N GLY A 6 11.74 -3.25 -14.65
CA GLY A 6 13.00 -3.98 -14.69
C GLY A 6 13.01 -5.26 -13.85
N PHE A 7 12.03 -5.44 -12.97
CA PHE A 7 12.02 -6.48 -11.92
C PHE A 7 10.73 -7.30 -11.96
N ASP A 8 10.80 -8.52 -11.43
CA ASP A 8 9.65 -9.38 -11.33
C ASP A 8 8.67 -8.85 -10.27
N HIS A 9 7.44 -8.59 -10.71
CA HIS A 9 6.43 -7.93 -9.90
C HIS A 9 5.02 -8.28 -10.39
N GLU A 10 4.04 -8.19 -9.50
CA GLU A 10 2.63 -8.27 -9.83
C GLU A 10 1.93 -6.93 -9.65
N ILE A 11 0.92 -6.65 -10.47
CA ILE A 11 0.02 -5.53 -10.26
C ILE A 11 -1.07 -5.92 -9.27
N ILE A 12 -1.28 -5.03 -8.30
CA ILE A 12 -2.33 -5.10 -7.29
C ILE A 12 -3.53 -4.28 -7.70
N GLY A 13 -3.35 -3.09 -8.27
CA GLY A 13 -4.46 -2.21 -8.60
C GLY A 13 -3.99 -0.79 -8.82
N THR A 14 -4.88 0.17 -8.62
CA THR A 14 -4.55 1.59 -8.76
C THR A 14 -5.16 2.42 -7.63
N LEU A 15 -4.45 3.47 -7.22
CA LEU A 15 -4.95 4.53 -6.36
C LEU A 15 -4.94 5.83 -7.17
N GLY A 16 -6.10 6.23 -7.67
CA GLY A 16 -6.19 7.29 -8.67
C GLY A 16 -5.36 6.94 -9.92
N TYR A 17 -4.38 7.77 -10.25
CA TYR A 17 -3.47 7.52 -11.37
C TYR A 17 -2.28 6.63 -11.00
N LEU A 18 -2.04 6.35 -9.71
CA LEU A 18 -0.86 5.61 -9.26
C LEU A 18 -1.13 4.10 -9.28
N PRO A 19 -0.47 3.31 -10.16
CA PRO A 19 -0.52 1.86 -10.07
C PRO A 19 0.19 1.37 -8.81
N ILE A 20 -0.34 0.29 -8.22
CA ILE A 20 0.17 -0.38 -7.04
C ILE A 20 0.73 -1.74 -7.46
N TYR A 21 1.96 -2.00 -7.06
CA TYR A 21 2.72 -3.21 -7.38
C TYR A 21 3.17 -3.93 -6.12
N HIS A 22 3.35 -5.24 -6.23
CA HIS A 22 4.03 -6.06 -5.24
C HIS A 22 5.27 -6.70 -5.89
N PRO A 23 6.48 -6.33 -5.44
CA PRO A 23 7.72 -6.96 -5.91
C PRO A 23 7.75 -8.44 -5.56
N LEU A 24 8.19 -9.28 -6.50
CA LEU A 24 8.34 -10.72 -6.30
C LEU A 24 9.80 -11.14 -6.06
N GLU A 25 10.72 -10.18 -6.19
CA GLU A 25 12.14 -10.33 -5.92
C GLU A 25 12.68 -9.12 -5.14
N THR A 26 13.90 -9.27 -4.61
CA THR A 26 14.60 -8.15 -3.96
C THR A 26 15.19 -7.21 -5.01
N ILE A 27 14.72 -5.97 -5.01
CA ILE A 27 15.20 -4.86 -5.82
C ILE A 27 16.31 -4.12 -5.04
N LYS A 28 17.50 -4.03 -5.63
CA LYS A 28 18.64 -3.30 -5.07
C LYS A 28 18.85 -2.01 -5.85
N GLY A 29 18.39 -0.90 -5.27
CA GLY A 29 18.62 0.44 -5.82
C GLY A 29 19.93 1.05 -5.31
N ASP A 30 19.98 2.39 -5.28
CA ASP A 30 21.17 3.16 -4.87
C ASP A 30 21.44 3.13 -3.35
N GLY A 31 20.57 2.46 -2.58
CA GLY A 31 20.76 2.17 -1.16
C GLY A 31 20.45 3.31 -0.18
N SER A 32 20.14 4.52 -0.66
CA SER A 32 19.68 5.62 0.21
C SER A 32 18.15 5.74 0.20
N TRP A 33 17.57 6.04 1.36
CA TRP A 33 16.14 6.32 1.50
C TRP A 33 15.73 7.51 0.61
N GLY A 34 14.68 7.33 -0.18
CA GLY A 34 14.19 8.32 -1.14
C GLY A 34 15.02 8.45 -2.42
N ALA A 35 15.96 7.53 -2.67
CA ALA A 35 16.72 7.47 -3.92
C ALA A 35 15.81 7.39 -5.15
N TYR A 36 16.33 7.82 -6.31
CA TYR A 36 15.60 7.71 -7.56
C TYR A 36 15.38 6.24 -7.95
N ASP A 37 16.46 5.45 -7.90
CA ASP A 37 16.42 4.00 -8.01
C ASP A 37 16.25 3.42 -6.61
N PHE A 38 15.02 3.05 -6.28
CA PHE A 38 14.63 2.62 -4.94
C PHE A 38 15.03 1.18 -4.66
N SER A 39 15.15 0.85 -3.37
CA SER A 39 15.26 -0.55 -2.92
C SER A 39 13.91 -1.04 -2.43
N ALA A 40 13.56 -2.27 -2.76
CA ALA A 40 12.32 -2.89 -2.30
C ALA A 40 12.48 -4.40 -2.18
N THR A 41 11.67 -5.01 -1.33
CA THR A 41 11.63 -6.45 -1.09
C THR A 41 10.21 -6.98 -1.31
N PRO A 42 10.01 -8.31 -1.36
CA PRO A 42 8.68 -8.90 -1.35
C PRO A 42 7.85 -8.65 -0.07
N GLN A 43 8.38 -7.89 0.89
CA GLN A 43 7.63 -7.43 2.06
C GLN A 43 7.06 -6.01 1.86
N ASN A 44 7.34 -5.39 0.72
CA ASN A 44 6.93 -4.03 0.39
C ASN A 44 5.79 -4.01 -0.64
N LEU A 45 5.11 -2.87 -0.73
CA LEU A 45 4.36 -2.48 -1.92
C LEU A 45 5.08 -1.31 -2.61
N VAL A 46 4.77 -1.06 -3.87
CA VAL A 46 5.30 0.09 -4.61
C VAL A 46 4.19 0.81 -5.36
N LEU A 47 4.10 2.14 -5.23
CA LEU A 47 3.18 2.98 -6.00
C LEU A 47 3.92 3.76 -7.09
N GLY A 48 3.27 3.99 -8.24
CA GLY A 48 3.81 4.78 -9.37
C GLY A 48 4.91 4.06 -10.16
N GLY A 49 5.77 3.30 -9.47
CA GLY A 49 6.73 2.37 -10.05
C GLY A 49 8.10 2.94 -10.40
N GLY A 50 8.38 4.21 -10.07
CA GLY A 50 9.70 4.85 -10.27
C GLY A 50 10.06 5.12 -11.73
N SER A 51 11.08 5.97 -11.95
CA SER A 51 11.60 6.45 -13.25
C SER A 51 10.65 6.36 -14.47
N GLY A 52 10.04 7.47 -14.91
CA GLY A 52 9.16 7.46 -16.08
C GLY A 52 7.99 8.42 -15.92
N GLU A 53 6.77 7.91 -16.01
CA GLU A 53 5.54 8.70 -15.88
C GLU A 53 5.28 9.18 -14.45
N HIS A 54 5.57 8.34 -13.45
CA HIS A 54 5.35 8.66 -12.04
C HIS A 54 6.58 8.29 -11.18
N PRO A 55 6.97 9.13 -10.21
CA PRO A 55 7.98 8.75 -9.22
C PRO A 55 7.47 7.59 -8.34
N GLY A 56 8.38 6.88 -7.67
CA GLY A 56 8.05 5.71 -6.86
C GLY A 56 7.68 6.09 -5.44
N VAL A 57 6.75 5.36 -4.81
CA VAL A 57 6.62 5.32 -3.34
C VAL A 57 6.81 3.89 -2.89
N VAL A 58 7.85 3.61 -2.11
CA VAL A 58 8.02 2.29 -1.49
C VAL A 58 7.27 2.29 -0.17
N VAL A 59 6.38 1.30 -0.02
CA VAL A 59 5.55 1.13 1.17
C VAL A 59 6.21 0.09 2.07
N HIS A 60 6.60 0.53 3.24
CA HIS A 60 7.24 -0.26 4.29
C HIS A 60 6.25 -0.58 5.39
N ASN A 61 6.62 -1.56 6.24
CA ASN A 61 5.90 -1.86 7.47
C ASN A 61 4.38 -2.04 7.27
N LEU A 62 3.99 -2.92 6.34
CA LEU A 62 2.57 -3.24 6.08
C LEU A 62 1.74 -3.56 7.35
N PRO A 63 2.28 -4.26 8.37
CA PRO A 63 1.60 -4.42 9.66
C PRO A 63 1.19 -3.10 10.33
N THR A 64 2.05 -2.08 10.27
CA THR A 64 1.80 -0.75 10.83
C THR A 64 0.62 -0.08 10.14
N LEU A 65 0.57 -0.13 8.80
CA LEU A 65 -0.54 0.43 8.03
C LEU A 65 -1.87 -0.25 8.36
N ALA A 66 -1.89 -1.58 8.45
CA ALA A 66 -3.09 -2.31 8.84
C ALA A 66 -3.53 -1.96 10.28
N ALA A 67 -2.58 -1.86 11.22
CA ALA A 67 -2.88 -1.48 12.61
C ALA A 67 -3.43 -0.05 12.71
N ARG A 68 -2.85 0.91 11.99
CA ARG A 68 -3.34 2.30 11.91
C ARG A 68 -4.78 2.34 11.39
N PHE A 69 -5.05 1.71 10.24
CA PHE A 69 -6.40 1.61 9.69
C PHE A 69 -7.41 1.01 10.68
N LEU A 70 -7.03 -0.06 11.38
CA LEU A 70 -7.89 -0.74 12.35
C LEU A 70 -8.19 0.12 13.57
N LEU A 71 -7.18 0.81 14.12
CA LEU A 71 -7.35 1.73 15.24
C LEU A 71 -8.23 2.93 14.86
N ASP A 72 -8.01 3.52 13.69
CA ASP A 72 -8.83 4.62 13.16
C ASP A 72 -10.29 4.21 12.91
N SER A 73 -10.55 2.92 12.80
CA SER A 73 -11.89 2.36 12.62
C SER A 73 -12.64 2.16 13.95
N LEU A 74 -11.96 2.30 15.10
CA LEU A 74 -12.60 2.20 16.41
C LEU A 74 -13.17 3.54 16.85
N THR A 75 -14.32 3.48 17.50
CA THR A 75 -14.78 4.58 18.37
C THR A 75 -13.93 4.65 19.64
N GLU A 76 -13.89 5.80 20.29
CA GLU A 76 -13.21 6.00 21.58
C GLU A 76 -13.66 4.95 22.62
N ALA A 77 -14.97 4.74 22.74
CA ALA A 77 -15.53 3.73 23.65
C ALA A 77 -15.10 2.30 23.31
N GLN A 78 -14.88 1.96 22.03
CA GLN A 78 -14.35 0.64 21.64
C GLN A 78 -12.86 0.53 21.95
N ALA A 79 -12.08 1.58 21.69
CA ALA A 79 -10.65 1.61 21.99
C ALA A 79 -10.38 1.41 23.49
N GLU A 80 -11.23 1.96 24.37
CA GLU A 80 -11.16 1.75 25.83
C GLU A 80 -11.39 0.29 26.27
N THR A 81 -12.00 -0.55 25.43
CA THR A 81 -12.21 -1.99 25.74
C THR A 81 -11.02 -2.87 25.41
N LEU A 82 -9.97 -2.31 24.79
CA LEU A 82 -8.73 -3.01 24.57
C LEU A 82 -8.07 -3.31 25.91
N SER A 83 -7.64 -4.55 26.11
CA SER A 83 -6.84 -4.89 27.28
C SER A 83 -5.46 -4.24 27.16
N ARG A 84 -4.78 -4.07 28.30
CA ARG A 84 -3.44 -3.49 28.34
C ARG A 84 -2.46 -4.18 27.39
N ASP A 85 -2.45 -5.51 27.35
CA ASP A 85 -1.55 -6.29 26.48
C ASP A 85 -1.84 -6.08 24.99
N GLU A 86 -3.11 -5.84 24.64
CA GLU A 86 -3.52 -5.54 23.28
C GLU A 86 -3.11 -4.12 22.90
N SER A 87 -3.34 -3.13 23.77
CA SER A 87 -2.88 -1.76 23.56
C SER A 87 -1.36 -1.70 23.42
N GLU A 88 -0.59 -2.33 24.30
CA GLU A 88 0.87 -2.35 24.22
C GLU A 88 1.38 -3.00 22.92
N TYR A 89 0.70 -4.06 22.44
CA TYR A 89 1.03 -4.67 21.15
C TYR A 89 0.71 -3.75 19.96
N LEU A 90 -0.47 -3.10 19.99
CA LEU A 90 -0.91 -2.22 18.92
C LEU A 90 -0.05 -0.96 18.84
N ASP A 91 0.32 -0.37 19.98
CA ASP A 91 1.26 0.75 20.05
C ASP A 91 2.62 0.37 19.47
N GLY A 92 3.12 -0.83 19.81
CA GLY A 92 4.35 -1.36 19.25
C GLY A 92 4.33 -1.47 17.73
N LEU A 93 3.18 -1.81 17.13
CA LEU A 93 3.02 -1.81 15.67
C LEU A 93 2.85 -0.40 15.10
N TYR A 94 2.04 0.44 15.76
CA TYR A 94 1.70 1.79 15.30
C TYR A 94 2.95 2.67 15.14
N TYR A 95 3.91 2.51 16.05
CA TYR A 95 5.15 3.29 16.10
C TYR A 95 6.39 2.52 15.59
N ALA A 96 6.20 1.40 14.88
CA ALA A 96 7.31 0.52 14.47
C ALA A 96 8.31 1.13 13.46
N GLY A 97 7.95 2.24 12.81
CA GLY A 97 8.86 2.96 11.91
C GLY A 97 8.14 3.73 10.81
N GLU A 98 8.93 4.21 9.85
CA GLU A 98 8.44 4.88 8.65
C GLU A 98 7.78 3.87 7.69
N THR A 99 6.74 4.31 7.00
CA THR A 99 5.83 3.51 6.18
C THR A 99 5.87 3.92 4.72
N LEU A 100 6.17 5.19 4.43
CA LEU A 100 6.15 5.75 3.09
C LEU A 100 7.52 6.34 2.74
N GLU A 101 8.19 5.74 1.76
CA GLU A 101 9.43 6.24 1.19
C GLU A 101 9.15 6.86 -0.18
N PHE A 102 9.19 8.19 -0.26
CA PHE A 102 8.95 8.92 -1.51
C PHE A 102 10.23 9.02 -2.35
N CYS A 103 10.36 8.14 -3.34
CA CYS A 103 11.55 7.94 -4.17
C CYS A 103 11.57 8.84 -5.41
N GLY A 104 12.50 9.80 -5.46
CA GLY A 104 12.61 10.73 -6.60
C GLY A 104 11.46 11.75 -6.71
N TRP A 105 10.69 11.94 -5.64
CA TRP A 105 9.62 12.93 -5.61
C TRP A 105 10.15 14.36 -5.58
N ARG A 106 9.38 15.27 -6.18
CA ARG A 106 9.66 16.72 -6.23
C ARG A 106 8.38 17.43 -5.82
N ILE A 107 8.48 18.70 -5.44
CA ILE A 107 7.34 19.52 -4.98
C ILE A 107 6.13 19.42 -5.92
N ARG A 108 6.34 19.42 -7.25
CA ARG A 108 5.25 19.27 -8.23
C ARG A 108 4.49 17.94 -8.08
N HIS A 109 5.19 16.84 -7.78
CA HIS A 109 4.59 15.51 -7.63
C HIS A 109 3.75 15.46 -6.35
N TYR A 110 4.21 16.08 -5.26
CA TYR A 110 3.40 16.23 -4.04
C TYR A 110 2.14 17.05 -4.31
N ALA A 111 2.23 18.16 -5.06
CA ALA A 111 1.05 18.95 -5.43
C ALA A 111 0.07 18.16 -6.32
N GLU A 112 0.57 17.35 -7.26
CA GLU A 112 -0.24 16.46 -8.10
C GLU A 112 -0.90 15.34 -7.29
N LEU A 113 -0.20 14.78 -6.31
CA LEU A 113 -0.75 13.79 -5.37
C LEU A 113 -1.85 14.41 -4.51
N GLN A 114 -1.63 15.58 -3.92
CA GLN A 114 -2.65 16.31 -3.16
C GLN A 114 -3.89 16.57 -4.02
N THR A 115 -3.69 17.07 -5.25
CA THR A 115 -4.79 17.34 -6.19
C THR A 115 -5.59 16.07 -6.50
N MET A 116 -4.91 14.94 -6.71
CA MET A 116 -5.56 13.65 -6.93
C MET A 116 -6.31 13.18 -5.70
N ALA A 117 -5.70 13.26 -4.51
CA ALA A 117 -6.31 12.83 -3.25
C ALA A 117 -7.57 13.65 -2.91
N GLN A 118 -7.63 14.93 -3.30
CA GLN A 118 -8.79 15.81 -3.11
C GLN A 118 -9.88 15.62 -4.19
N SER A 119 -9.63 14.77 -5.19
CA SER A 119 -10.56 14.59 -6.30
C SER A 119 -11.91 14.03 -5.82
N PRO A 120 -13.04 14.66 -6.17
CA PRO A 120 -14.37 14.15 -5.82
C PRO A 120 -14.73 12.85 -6.57
N ALA A 121 -13.89 12.39 -7.50
CA ALA A 121 -14.04 11.09 -8.14
C ALA A 121 -13.61 9.93 -7.23
N LEU A 122 -12.81 10.19 -6.20
CA LEU A 122 -12.45 9.21 -5.18
C LEU A 122 -13.61 8.96 -4.23
N ARG A 123 -13.64 7.77 -3.64
CA ARG A 123 -14.71 7.39 -2.72
C ARG A 123 -14.60 8.13 -1.39
N SER A 124 -13.37 8.25 -0.88
CA SER A 124 -13.04 8.94 0.35
C SER A 124 -11.85 9.87 0.08
N PRO A 125 -12.09 11.03 -0.55
CA PRO A 125 -11.05 12.02 -0.81
C PRO A 125 -10.51 12.63 0.47
N VAL A 126 -9.28 13.15 0.42
CA VAL A 126 -8.71 13.96 1.51
C VAL A 126 -9.46 15.29 1.60
N SER A 127 -9.68 15.78 2.81
CA SER A 127 -10.26 17.11 3.04
C SER A 127 -9.25 18.21 2.69
N GLU A 128 -9.69 19.47 2.69
CA GLU A 128 -8.78 20.62 2.47
C GLU A 128 -7.69 20.73 3.54
N GLU A 129 -7.99 20.31 4.76
CA GLU A 129 -7.10 20.38 5.93
C GLU A 129 -6.38 19.03 6.21
N GLY A 130 -6.68 17.98 5.44
CA GLY A 130 -6.13 16.65 5.67
C GLY A 130 -4.77 16.44 5.01
N GLU A 131 -3.92 15.65 5.68
CA GLU A 131 -2.61 15.27 5.19
C GLU A 131 -2.72 14.12 4.18
N VAL A 132 -2.08 14.26 3.03
CA VAL A 132 -2.19 13.27 1.95
C VAL A 132 -1.46 11.96 2.27
N GLU A 133 -0.40 12.04 3.06
CA GLU A 133 0.33 10.89 3.58
C GLU A 133 -0.58 10.04 4.48
N GLU A 134 -1.34 10.64 5.41
CA GLU A 134 -2.29 9.92 6.26
C GLU A 134 -3.39 9.27 5.41
N TRP A 135 -3.94 10.00 4.44
CA TRP A 135 -4.91 9.46 3.49
C TRP A 135 -4.37 8.27 2.70
N LEU A 136 -3.10 8.33 2.29
CA LEU A 136 -2.40 7.27 1.57
C LEU A 136 -2.21 6.04 2.48
N GLU A 137 -1.72 6.25 3.70
CA GLU A 137 -1.55 5.20 4.70
C GLU A 137 -2.85 4.49 5.04
N ARG A 138 -3.94 5.24 5.25
CA ARG A 138 -5.26 4.65 5.55
C ARG A 138 -5.81 3.86 4.37
N SER A 139 -5.67 4.38 3.15
CA SER A 139 -6.10 3.68 1.93
C SER A 139 -5.32 2.36 1.74
N LEU A 140 -4.01 2.39 1.97
CA LEU A 140 -3.14 1.21 1.87
C LEU A 140 -3.35 0.24 3.04
N GLY A 141 -3.58 0.74 4.25
CA GLY A 141 -3.88 -0.06 5.43
C GLY A 141 -5.16 -0.86 5.27
N GLU A 142 -6.20 -0.26 4.68
CA GLU A 142 -7.43 -0.96 4.30
C GLU A 142 -7.15 -2.11 3.30
N LEU A 143 -6.37 -1.84 2.25
CA LEU A 143 -5.98 -2.86 1.26
C LEU A 143 -5.20 -4.00 1.91
N VAL A 144 -4.21 -3.68 2.75
CA VAL A 144 -3.40 -4.69 3.44
C VAL A 144 -4.27 -5.55 4.34
N TRP A 145 -5.19 -4.93 5.08
CA TRP A 145 -6.06 -5.63 6.01
C TRP A 145 -7.03 -6.58 5.30
N PHE A 146 -7.80 -6.09 4.32
CA PHE A 146 -8.86 -6.88 3.70
C PHE A 146 -8.39 -7.80 2.59
N SER A 147 -7.30 -7.45 1.89
CA SER A 147 -6.96 -8.08 0.61
C SER A 147 -5.56 -8.68 0.56
N LEU A 148 -4.63 -8.32 1.47
CA LEU A 148 -3.25 -8.83 1.48
C LEU A 148 -2.84 -9.47 2.83
N PRO A 149 -3.65 -10.37 3.42
CA PRO A 149 -3.35 -10.97 4.72
C PRO A 149 -2.04 -11.77 4.73
N ASP A 150 -1.65 -12.35 3.60
CA ASP A 150 -0.40 -13.12 3.42
C ASP A 150 0.86 -12.24 3.41
N LEU A 151 0.73 -10.94 3.10
CA LEU A 151 1.84 -9.99 3.15
C LEU A 151 1.96 -9.29 4.52
N ASN A 152 1.01 -9.51 5.42
CA ASN A 152 0.99 -8.93 6.75
C ASN A 152 1.28 -9.99 7.82
N PRO A 153 2.51 -10.10 8.33
CA PRO A 153 2.86 -11.07 9.37
C PRO A 153 2.08 -10.87 10.69
N ALA A 154 1.50 -9.69 10.93
CA ALA A 154 0.68 -9.41 12.11
C ALA A 154 -0.81 -9.75 11.91
N HIS A 155 -1.23 -10.15 10.71
CA HIS A 155 -2.65 -10.27 10.35
C HIS A 155 -3.44 -11.17 11.31
N GLN A 156 -2.92 -12.35 11.65
CA GLN A 156 -3.63 -13.27 12.55
C GLN A 156 -3.83 -12.71 13.95
N ARG A 157 -2.83 -12.01 14.49
CA ARG A 157 -2.92 -11.41 15.83
C ARG A 157 -3.85 -10.19 15.81
N LEU A 158 -3.78 -9.37 14.77
CA LEU A 158 -4.73 -8.28 14.55
C LEU A 158 -6.16 -8.83 14.43
N ALA A 159 -6.39 -9.91 13.69
CA ALA A 159 -7.71 -10.54 13.58
C ALA A 159 -8.23 -11.04 14.92
N ALA A 160 -7.39 -11.66 15.74
CA ALA A 160 -7.78 -12.10 17.08
C ALA A 160 -8.22 -10.94 17.99
N ILE A 161 -7.56 -9.78 17.89
CA ILE A 161 -7.88 -8.57 18.68
C ILE A 161 -9.16 -7.89 18.16
N PHE A 162 -9.26 -7.74 16.84
CA PHE A 162 -10.29 -6.93 16.19
C PHE A 162 -11.56 -7.70 15.81
N GLN A 163 -11.60 -9.04 15.90
CA GLN A 163 -12.80 -9.84 15.59
C GLN A 163 -14.05 -9.46 16.40
N ARG A 164 -13.89 -8.78 17.53
CA ARG A 164 -14.98 -8.30 18.40
C ARG A 164 -15.55 -6.94 17.96
N PHE A 165 -14.97 -6.32 16.95
CA PHE A 165 -15.42 -5.03 16.42
C PHE A 165 -15.91 -5.22 14.98
N ASP A 166 -16.99 -4.52 14.64
CA ASP A 166 -17.50 -4.48 13.27
C ASP A 166 -16.67 -3.49 12.44
N ILE A 167 -15.57 -3.97 11.87
CA ILE A 167 -14.70 -3.18 11.00
C ILE A 167 -15.16 -3.29 9.54
N PHE A 168 -15.46 -2.16 8.92
CA PHE A 168 -15.88 -2.08 7.52
C PHE A 168 -14.89 -1.28 6.67
N PRO A 169 -14.76 -1.58 5.36
CA PRO A 169 -14.00 -0.73 4.44
C PRO A 169 -14.62 0.68 4.39
N SER A 170 -13.83 1.69 4.75
CA SER A 170 -14.19 3.10 4.85
C SER A 170 -13.48 3.99 3.82
N MET A 171 -12.32 3.59 3.32
CA MET A 171 -11.54 4.34 2.33
C MET A 171 -11.99 4.02 0.91
N ARG A 172 -11.94 2.75 0.51
CA ARG A 172 -12.38 2.24 -0.82
C ARG A 172 -11.83 3.04 -2.00
N ASN A 173 -10.62 3.59 -1.87
CA ASN A 173 -9.99 4.41 -2.88
C ASN A 173 -9.18 3.60 -3.91
N ILE A 174 -8.89 2.34 -3.61
CA ILE A 174 -8.08 1.47 -4.47
C ILE A 174 -9.00 0.70 -5.41
N ALA A 175 -8.77 0.87 -6.70
CA ALA A 175 -9.46 0.14 -7.75
C ALA A 175 -8.64 -1.10 -8.14
N VAL A 176 -9.35 -2.21 -8.40
CA VAL A 176 -8.77 -3.45 -8.89
C VAL A 176 -9.48 -3.85 -10.17
N ASP A 177 -8.74 -4.41 -11.12
CA ASP A 177 -9.33 -4.87 -12.37
C ASP A 177 -10.31 -6.02 -12.10
N PRO A 178 -11.50 -6.00 -12.72
CA PRO A 178 -12.44 -7.10 -12.62
C PRO A 178 -11.86 -8.40 -13.19
N PRO A 179 -12.23 -9.57 -12.63
CA PRO A 179 -11.87 -10.86 -13.21
C PRO A 179 -12.25 -10.95 -14.71
N GLY A 180 -11.30 -11.42 -15.53
CA GLY A 180 -11.48 -11.59 -16.98
C GLY A 180 -10.99 -10.43 -17.84
N TYR A 181 -10.66 -9.26 -17.27
CA TYR A 181 -10.00 -8.18 -17.99
C TYR A 181 -8.61 -8.59 -18.46
N PRO A 182 -8.16 -8.25 -19.69
CA PRO A 182 -6.80 -8.52 -20.15
C PRO A 182 -5.77 -7.96 -19.18
N ALA A 183 -4.70 -8.71 -18.92
CA ALA A 183 -3.69 -8.21 -18.01
C ALA A 183 -2.90 -7.12 -18.68
N CYS A 184 -2.89 -5.97 -18.03
CA CYS A 184 -2.07 -4.83 -18.38
C CYS A 184 -1.04 -4.64 -17.27
N GLY A 185 0.25 -4.83 -17.59
CA GLY A 185 1.39 -4.67 -16.68
C GLY A 185 1.69 -5.88 -15.79
N GLY A 186 2.65 -5.75 -14.87
CA GLY A 186 3.23 -6.90 -14.17
C GLY A 186 4.22 -7.66 -15.06
N ARG A 187 5.29 -8.18 -14.46
CA ARG A 187 6.40 -8.81 -15.17
C ARG A 187 6.90 -10.05 -14.43
N LEU A 188 7.22 -11.09 -15.20
CA LEU A 188 7.95 -12.27 -14.72
C LEU A 188 9.01 -12.72 -15.72
N ILE A 189 10.10 -13.33 -15.23
CA ILE A 189 11.02 -14.15 -16.01
C ILE A 189 10.71 -15.63 -15.76
N ILE A 190 10.19 -16.32 -16.78
CA ILE A 190 9.85 -17.75 -16.74
C ILE A 190 10.78 -18.49 -17.70
N ASN A 191 11.62 -19.40 -17.16
CA ASN A 191 12.59 -20.16 -17.96
C ASN A 191 13.51 -19.27 -18.83
N GLY A 192 13.88 -18.09 -18.32
CA GLY A 192 14.72 -17.13 -19.03
C GLY A 192 13.98 -16.28 -20.08
N ALA A 193 12.67 -16.44 -20.23
CA ALA A 193 11.84 -15.64 -21.13
C ALA A 193 10.97 -14.64 -20.36
N LEU A 194 10.81 -13.44 -20.91
CA LEU A 194 9.98 -12.38 -20.36
C LEU A 194 8.49 -12.66 -20.60
N SER A 195 7.70 -12.59 -19.54
CA SER A 195 6.24 -12.68 -19.57
C SER A 195 5.61 -11.45 -18.92
N TRP A 196 4.71 -10.77 -19.63
CA TRP A 196 3.96 -9.62 -19.15
C TRP A 196 2.55 -10.01 -18.73
N GLY A 197 1.88 -9.13 -17.99
CA GLY A 197 0.47 -9.32 -17.65
C GLY A 197 0.26 -10.09 -16.35
N TYR A 198 1.13 -9.90 -15.37
CA TYR A 198 1.03 -10.58 -14.09
C TYR A 198 0.26 -9.71 -13.08
N GLN A 199 -0.99 -10.10 -12.81
CA GLN A 199 -1.90 -9.40 -11.91
C GLN A 199 -2.31 -10.32 -10.77
N ARG A 200 -2.28 -9.80 -9.54
CA ARG A 200 -2.51 -10.60 -8.32
C ARG A 200 -3.88 -11.27 -8.27
N TRP A 201 -4.91 -10.59 -8.74
CA TRP A 201 -6.30 -11.05 -8.62
C TRP A 201 -6.77 -11.98 -9.73
N ARG A 202 -5.91 -12.25 -10.73
CA ARG A 202 -6.23 -13.24 -11.74
C ARG A 202 -6.19 -14.61 -11.08
N SER A 203 -7.30 -15.33 -11.24
CA SER A 203 -7.55 -16.66 -10.68
C SER A 203 -6.27 -17.52 -10.63
N ARG A 204 -5.83 -17.85 -9.42
CA ARG A 204 -5.02 -19.05 -9.18
C ARG A 204 -5.87 -20.29 -9.45
#